data_AF-A0A401L2W9-F1
#
_entry.id   AF-A0A401L2W9-F1
#
_cell.length_a   1.000
_cell.length_b   1.000
_cell.length_c   1.000
_cell.angle_alpha   90.00
_cell.angle_beta   90.00
_cell.angle_gamma   90.00
#
_symmetry.space_group_name_H-M   'P 1'
#
loop_
_entity.id
_entity.type
_entity.pdbx_description
1 polymer ?
#
loop_
_entity_poly.entity_id
_entity_poly.type
_entity_poly.pdbx_seq_one_letter_code
_entity_poly.pdbx_strand_id
1 'polypeptide(L)'
;MKSGSPVVHLLHGSQGTPALLHNLARAMEQRGLSARISPLDQAIDILGPNSRVVAFLDGEDLLFAADQRRLGLFHHLAANTASTVWVTSCGIVKGRNPDGAFVSGLLRTLGTENPGGQFLSVDIDAESFQVSNLEMDKLVRCLVEKELLLQPTLDDKEHPEVNRDLVWQDGCMWTSRIVPDGQLQGYAEVARTRQEVDGSAKPLSSLGPVRAAFETPGILTSLYFRSGTELLQPLPQDNIDVKVDAVGLNWKDLGLCSGRFDANNLSNEYCGVVTQIGPGVTSIAIGDRVYGLGKGHFGTHTRVPAGLAHKLDADVSPIEAATMPLVYMTAVYAFEHVTRLRPSHKVLIQSATGGLGLAAIQLARSKGATIYATAGNADKVRFLTDHMGIPASQIFSSRDIVLQLHRSPGPNRPYSYCVFPAQSLCVQDPVRIGSGSYAVGAEERDIAQRDDGDPAAIDHSNYLNGWSKCNVAVLSTRLTQISALESSMRVQKQWNQDFEETVDQNHRSLFGSGTTKGYNAKQGHQLLTTRISAGAGEMVDQ
;
A
#
# COMPACT_ATOMS: atom_id res chain seq x y z
N MET A 1 11.04 -33.04 -45.04
CA MET A 1 11.48 -34.18 -44.19
C MET A 1 10.40 -34.44 -43.15
N LYS A 2 10.29 -35.65 -42.57
CA LYS A 2 9.48 -35.82 -41.36
C LYS A 2 10.17 -35.02 -40.24
N SER A 3 9.47 -34.13 -39.55
CA SER A 3 9.98 -33.55 -38.32
C SER A 3 10.11 -34.68 -37.29
N GLY A 4 11.25 -34.78 -36.62
CA GLY A 4 11.37 -35.67 -35.46
C GLY A 4 10.38 -35.25 -34.37
N SER A 5 9.90 -36.21 -33.59
CA SER A 5 9.15 -35.88 -32.37
C SER A 5 10.02 -34.97 -31.48
N PRO A 6 9.45 -33.91 -30.87
CA PRO A 6 10.23 -33.00 -30.05
C PRO A 6 10.88 -33.76 -28.90
N VAL A 7 12.19 -33.55 -28.73
CA VAL A 7 12.98 -34.20 -27.69
C VAL A 7 12.92 -33.36 -26.41
N VAL A 8 12.51 -34.00 -25.32
CA VAL A 8 12.55 -33.43 -23.96
C VAL A 8 13.75 -34.04 -23.23
N HIS A 9 14.68 -33.20 -22.82
CA HIS A 9 15.86 -33.61 -22.07
C HIS A 9 15.52 -33.65 -20.58
N LEU A 10 15.66 -34.82 -19.97
CA LEU A 10 15.42 -35.05 -18.55
C LEU A 10 16.77 -35.10 -17.84
N LEU A 11 17.12 -34.00 -17.18
CA LEU A 11 18.41 -33.82 -16.52
C LEU A 11 18.32 -34.21 -15.04
N HIS A 12 19.37 -34.81 -14.50
CA HIS A 12 19.46 -35.17 -13.08
C HIS A 12 20.77 -34.69 -12.44
N GLY A 13 20.71 -34.35 -11.16
CA GLY A 13 21.85 -33.97 -10.34
C GLY A 13 22.85 -35.10 -10.06
N SER A 14 23.81 -34.81 -9.19
CA SER A 14 24.94 -35.70 -8.87
C SER A 14 24.56 -36.97 -8.11
N GLN A 15 23.39 -37.02 -7.48
CA GLN A 15 22.90 -38.19 -6.72
C GLN A 15 22.42 -39.36 -7.59
N GLY A 16 22.46 -39.21 -8.93
CA GLY A 16 22.05 -40.24 -9.89
C GLY A 16 20.63 -40.04 -10.41
N THR A 17 20.03 -41.07 -11.00
CA THR A 17 18.75 -40.98 -11.70
C THR A 17 17.57 -41.42 -10.82
N PRO A 18 16.63 -40.53 -10.43
CA PRO A 18 15.50 -40.93 -9.60
C PRO A 18 14.51 -41.85 -10.34
N ALA A 19 13.85 -42.73 -9.59
CA ALA A 19 12.75 -43.56 -10.10
C ALA A 19 11.60 -42.70 -10.68
N LEU A 20 11.35 -41.52 -10.10
CA LEU A 20 10.38 -40.54 -10.61
C LEU A 20 10.72 -40.08 -12.05
N LEU A 21 12.00 -39.86 -12.35
CA LEU A 21 12.47 -39.41 -13.66
C LEU A 21 12.32 -40.50 -14.73
N HIS A 22 12.59 -41.77 -14.39
CA HIS A 22 12.34 -42.89 -15.29
C HIS A 22 10.84 -43.09 -15.61
N ASN A 23 9.95 -42.86 -14.64
CA ASN A 23 8.50 -42.92 -14.90
C ASN A 23 8.00 -41.68 -15.67
N LEU A 24 8.60 -40.51 -15.46
CA LEU A 24 8.36 -39.31 -16.27
C LEU A 24 8.73 -39.54 -17.74
N ALA A 25 9.89 -40.13 -18.01
CA ALA A 25 10.32 -40.49 -19.36
C ALA A 25 9.28 -41.40 -20.06
N ARG A 26 8.85 -42.47 -19.40
CA ARG A 26 7.85 -43.41 -19.92
C ARG A 26 6.50 -42.73 -20.19
N ALA A 27 6.06 -41.81 -19.33
CA ALA A 27 4.81 -41.08 -19.52
C ALA A 27 4.87 -40.06 -20.68
N MET A 28 6.05 -39.45 -20.92
CA MET A 28 6.30 -38.61 -22.09
C MET A 28 6.29 -39.45 -23.38
N GLU A 29 6.96 -40.60 -23.40
CA GLU A 29 6.93 -41.57 -24.51
C GLU A 29 5.51 -42.05 -24.83
N GLN A 30 4.70 -42.35 -23.81
CA GLN A 30 3.29 -42.71 -23.96
C GLN A 30 2.42 -41.59 -24.56
N ARG A 31 2.83 -40.31 -24.43
CA ARG A 31 2.21 -39.15 -25.11
C ARG A 31 2.89 -38.79 -26.45
N GLY A 32 3.81 -39.62 -26.95
CA GLY A 32 4.47 -39.44 -28.25
C GLY A 32 5.65 -38.45 -28.27
N LEU A 33 6.10 -37.98 -27.10
CA LEU A 33 7.31 -37.16 -26.94
C LEU A 33 8.54 -38.07 -26.84
N SER A 34 9.71 -37.62 -27.31
CA SER A 34 10.95 -38.37 -27.14
C SER A 34 11.70 -37.90 -25.89
N ALA A 35 11.74 -38.72 -24.84
CA ALA A 35 12.47 -38.39 -23.62
C ALA A 35 13.95 -38.82 -23.72
N ARG A 36 14.89 -37.95 -23.33
CA ARG A 36 16.33 -38.29 -23.20
C ARG A 36 16.82 -37.99 -21.79
N ILE A 37 17.15 -39.03 -21.03
CA ILE A 37 17.77 -38.90 -19.71
C ILE A 37 19.26 -38.61 -19.86
N SER A 38 19.82 -37.66 -19.12
CA SER A 38 21.27 -37.38 -19.07
C SER A 38 21.66 -36.67 -17.75
N PRO A 39 22.92 -36.73 -17.29
CA PRO A 39 23.39 -35.93 -16.16
C PRO A 39 23.31 -34.43 -16.46
N LEU A 40 22.95 -33.63 -15.46
CA LEU A 40 22.90 -32.16 -15.54
C LEU A 40 24.23 -31.57 -16.04
N ASP A 41 25.35 -32.12 -15.57
CA ASP A 41 26.72 -31.77 -15.99
C ASP A 41 26.95 -31.77 -17.50
N GLN A 42 26.22 -32.59 -18.26
CA GLN A 42 26.36 -32.71 -19.71
C GLN A 42 25.49 -31.71 -20.48
N ALA A 43 24.69 -30.88 -19.80
CA ALA A 43 23.76 -29.94 -20.43
C ALA A 43 24.40 -29.08 -21.53
N ILE A 44 25.59 -28.53 -21.26
CA ILE A 44 26.34 -27.65 -22.17
C ILE A 44 26.72 -28.36 -23.49
N ASP A 45 26.96 -29.67 -23.46
CA ASP A 45 27.37 -30.47 -24.62
C ASP A 45 26.19 -31.09 -25.39
N ILE A 46 25.04 -31.26 -24.75
CA ILE A 46 23.89 -32.03 -25.31
C ILE A 46 22.67 -31.19 -25.66
N LEU A 47 22.57 -29.94 -25.18
CA LEU A 47 21.44 -29.06 -25.45
C LEU A 47 21.73 -28.18 -26.67
N GLY A 48 20.81 -28.20 -27.62
CA GLY A 48 20.79 -27.25 -28.74
C GLY A 48 19.93 -26.03 -28.42
N PRO A 49 20.03 -24.96 -29.22
CA PRO A 49 19.04 -23.88 -29.16
C PRO A 49 17.63 -24.45 -29.38
N ASN A 50 16.69 -23.98 -28.57
CA ASN A 50 15.30 -24.43 -28.51
C ASN A 50 15.08 -25.85 -27.93
N SER A 51 16.04 -26.44 -27.20
CA SER A 51 15.79 -27.69 -26.44
C SER A 51 14.71 -27.49 -25.37
N ARG A 52 13.84 -28.49 -25.19
CA ARG A 52 12.89 -28.59 -24.05
C ARG A 52 13.55 -29.38 -22.92
N VAL A 53 13.44 -28.90 -21.68
CA VAL A 53 14.17 -29.49 -20.54
C VAL A 53 13.27 -29.66 -19.31
N VAL A 54 13.46 -30.76 -18.59
CA VAL A 54 13.05 -30.91 -17.18
C VAL A 54 14.30 -31.25 -16.37
N ALA A 55 14.70 -30.38 -15.45
CA ALA A 55 15.90 -30.55 -14.65
C ALA A 55 15.55 -30.89 -13.20
N PHE A 56 16.00 -32.05 -12.73
CA PHE A 56 15.88 -32.51 -11.35
C PHE A 56 17.14 -32.07 -10.59
N LEU A 57 16.95 -31.20 -9.59
CA LEU A 57 18.02 -30.52 -8.87
C LEU A 57 18.06 -30.96 -7.40
N ASP A 58 19.22 -31.44 -6.95
CA ASP A 58 19.49 -31.85 -5.57
C ASP A 58 20.94 -31.52 -5.14
N GLY A 59 21.17 -31.51 -3.82
CA GLY A 59 22.49 -31.22 -3.24
C GLY A 59 23.11 -29.92 -3.74
N GLU A 60 24.30 -30.03 -4.34
CA GLU A 60 25.08 -28.90 -4.89
C GLU A 60 24.36 -28.18 -6.05
N ASP A 61 23.40 -28.83 -6.70
CA ASP A 61 22.62 -28.25 -7.81
C ASP A 61 21.46 -27.35 -7.33
N LEU A 62 21.27 -27.19 -6.01
CA LEU A 62 20.30 -26.26 -5.39
C LEU A 62 20.80 -24.80 -5.33
N LEU A 63 21.94 -24.48 -5.94
CA LEU A 63 22.51 -23.14 -6.12
C LEU A 63 22.96 -22.37 -4.85
N PHE A 64 22.64 -22.83 -3.63
CA PHE A 64 23.00 -22.14 -2.38
C PHE A 64 24.50 -21.84 -2.22
N ALA A 65 25.37 -22.73 -2.71
CA ALA A 65 26.83 -22.59 -2.69
C ALA A 65 27.45 -22.79 -4.09
N ALA A 66 26.79 -22.27 -5.14
CA ALA A 66 27.20 -22.47 -6.52
C ALA A 66 28.62 -21.96 -6.83
N ASP A 67 29.43 -22.79 -7.48
CA ASP A 67 30.67 -22.35 -8.11
C ASP A 67 30.41 -21.71 -9.49
N GLN A 68 31.44 -21.09 -10.08
CA GLN A 68 31.30 -20.40 -11.37
C GLN A 68 30.96 -21.37 -12.52
N ARG A 69 31.28 -22.68 -12.39
CA ARG A 69 30.88 -23.73 -13.34
C ARG A 69 29.38 -24.02 -13.24
N ARG A 70 28.83 -24.19 -12.03
CA ARG A 70 27.38 -24.33 -11.79
C ARG A 70 26.64 -23.12 -12.35
N LEU A 71 27.07 -21.91 -12.01
CA LEU A 71 26.44 -20.67 -12.46
C LEU A 71 26.44 -20.55 -14.00
N GLY A 72 27.55 -20.91 -14.66
CA GLY A 72 27.63 -20.95 -16.13
C GLY A 72 26.72 -22.01 -16.78
N LEU A 73 26.50 -23.14 -16.12
CA LEU A 73 25.57 -24.19 -16.56
C LEU A 73 24.11 -23.71 -16.48
N PHE A 74 23.71 -23.08 -15.38
CA PHE A 74 22.37 -22.51 -15.25
C PHE A 74 22.14 -21.32 -16.19
N HIS A 75 23.17 -20.51 -16.47
CA HIS A 75 23.11 -19.50 -17.54
C HIS A 75 22.89 -20.13 -18.92
N HIS A 76 23.59 -21.22 -19.23
CA HIS A 76 23.38 -21.96 -20.48
C HIS A 76 21.94 -22.49 -20.58
N LEU A 77 21.38 -23.07 -19.51
CA LEU A 77 19.98 -23.51 -19.47
C LEU A 77 18.99 -22.36 -19.72
N ALA A 78 19.17 -21.23 -19.03
CA ALA A 78 18.28 -20.06 -19.16
C ALA A 78 18.36 -19.40 -20.55
N ALA A 79 19.51 -19.47 -21.23
CA ALA A 79 19.74 -18.81 -22.51
C ALA A 79 19.44 -19.66 -23.76
N ASN A 80 19.52 -21.00 -23.69
CA ASN A 80 19.44 -21.87 -24.88
C ASN A 80 18.18 -22.74 -24.96
N THR A 81 17.39 -22.85 -23.89
CA THR A 81 16.19 -23.69 -23.87
C THR A 81 14.95 -22.96 -24.40
N ALA A 82 14.06 -23.68 -25.09
CA ALA A 82 12.74 -23.17 -25.46
C ALA A 82 11.79 -23.12 -24.25
N SER A 83 11.95 -24.07 -23.34
CA SER A 83 11.20 -24.16 -22.07
C SER A 83 11.95 -25.05 -21.07
N THR A 84 12.00 -24.65 -19.80
CA THR A 84 12.56 -25.49 -18.74
C THR A 84 11.66 -25.57 -17.51
N VAL A 85 11.34 -26.80 -17.07
CA VAL A 85 10.79 -27.10 -15.74
C VAL A 85 11.93 -27.46 -14.80
N TRP A 86 12.07 -26.72 -13.70
CA TRP A 86 13.08 -26.97 -12.65
C TRP A 86 12.37 -27.65 -11.48
N VAL A 87 12.82 -28.85 -11.11
CA VAL A 87 12.18 -29.71 -10.12
C VAL A 87 13.13 -29.92 -8.94
N THR A 88 12.72 -29.52 -7.73
CA THR A 88 13.47 -29.75 -6.49
C THR A 88 12.77 -30.78 -5.61
N SER A 89 13.50 -31.40 -4.68
CA SER A 89 12.97 -32.32 -3.68
C SER A 89 13.33 -31.84 -2.27
N CYS A 90 12.90 -30.63 -1.93
CA CYS A 90 13.31 -29.94 -0.70
C CYS A 90 12.19 -29.83 0.35
N GLY A 91 10.93 -30.06 -0.03
CA GLY A 91 9.79 -29.98 0.89
C GLY A 91 9.69 -28.62 1.58
N ILE A 92 9.86 -27.54 0.82
CA ILE A 92 10.05 -26.17 1.34
C ILE A 92 8.87 -25.71 2.21
N VAL A 93 7.64 -26.13 1.87
CA VAL A 93 6.42 -25.79 2.63
C VAL A 93 6.35 -26.50 3.98
N LYS A 94 6.94 -27.70 4.11
CA LYS A 94 7.10 -28.41 5.38
C LYS A 94 8.47 -28.15 6.04
N GLY A 95 9.25 -27.21 5.50
CA GLY A 95 10.51 -26.74 6.08
C GLY A 95 11.63 -27.78 6.16
N ARG A 96 11.63 -28.82 5.31
CA ARG A 96 12.63 -29.92 5.40
C ARG A 96 14.03 -29.47 4.99
N ASN A 97 14.15 -28.86 3.81
CA ASN A 97 15.39 -28.24 3.33
C ASN A 97 15.06 -26.83 2.77
N PRO A 98 15.65 -25.74 3.31
CA PRO A 98 15.42 -24.40 2.80
C PRO A 98 16.11 -24.11 1.46
N ASP A 99 17.15 -24.88 1.08
CA ASP A 99 18.03 -24.55 -0.05
C ASP A 99 17.28 -24.53 -1.40
N GLY A 100 16.25 -25.38 -1.56
CA GLY A 100 15.39 -25.38 -2.75
C GLY A 100 14.65 -24.06 -2.99
N ALA A 101 14.51 -23.20 -1.97
CA ALA A 101 13.91 -21.87 -2.13
C ALA A 101 14.76 -20.94 -3.03
N PHE A 102 16.08 -21.18 -3.16
CA PHE A 102 16.94 -20.42 -4.06
C PHE A 102 16.57 -20.62 -5.54
N VAL A 103 16.15 -21.82 -5.93
CA VAL A 103 15.69 -22.13 -7.30
C VAL A 103 14.42 -21.34 -7.63
N SER A 104 13.40 -21.36 -6.77
CA SER A 104 12.19 -20.53 -6.94
C SER A 104 12.50 -19.03 -6.93
N GLY A 105 13.42 -18.59 -6.06
CA GLY A 105 13.87 -17.19 -5.99
C GLY A 105 14.50 -16.72 -7.31
N LEU A 106 15.45 -17.48 -7.85
CA LEU A 106 16.10 -17.19 -9.13
C LEU A 106 15.09 -17.19 -10.29
N LEU A 107 14.18 -18.15 -10.33
CA LEU A 107 13.17 -18.22 -11.39
C LEU A 107 12.15 -17.08 -11.36
N ARG A 108 11.82 -16.54 -10.17
CA ARG A 108 11.04 -15.29 -10.06
C ARG A 108 11.78 -14.09 -10.61
N THR A 109 13.08 -13.96 -10.35
CA THR A 109 13.93 -12.91 -10.93
C THR A 109 14.01 -13.04 -12.46
N LEU A 110 14.42 -14.21 -12.96
CA LEU A 110 14.54 -14.48 -14.41
C LEU A 110 13.19 -14.31 -15.14
N GLY A 111 12.08 -14.74 -14.53
CA GLY A 111 10.74 -14.56 -15.08
C GLY A 111 10.24 -13.11 -15.09
N THR A 112 10.84 -12.23 -14.28
CA THR A 112 10.56 -10.78 -14.25
C THR A 112 11.43 -10.03 -15.25
N GLU A 113 12.71 -10.40 -15.36
CA GLU A 113 13.68 -9.80 -16.29
C GLU A 113 13.48 -10.24 -17.74
N ASN A 114 13.11 -11.50 -17.96
CA ASN A 114 12.72 -12.07 -19.24
C ASN A 114 11.28 -12.63 -19.19
N PRO A 115 10.24 -11.79 -19.36
CA PRO A 115 8.85 -12.24 -19.34
C PRO A 115 8.52 -13.31 -20.39
N GLY A 116 9.23 -13.32 -21.52
CA GLY A 116 9.06 -14.31 -22.60
C GLY A 116 9.73 -15.66 -22.34
N GLY A 117 10.51 -15.79 -21.27
CA GLY A 117 11.12 -17.05 -20.85
C GLY A 117 10.10 -18.05 -20.32
N GLN A 118 10.04 -19.24 -20.90
CA GLN A 118 9.12 -20.30 -20.50
C GLN A 118 9.74 -21.16 -19.39
N PHE A 119 9.70 -20.64 -18.17
CA PHE A 119 10.26 -21.29 -16.98
C PHE A 119 9.20 -21.60 -15.92
N LEU A 120 9.44 -22.69 -15.17
CA LEU A 120 8.58 -23.16 -14.10
C LEU A 120 9.40 -23.77 -12.97
N SER A 121 9.10 -23.45 -11.71
CA SER A 121 9.57 -24.17 -10.53
C SER A 121 8.53 -25.17 -10.03
N VAL A 122 8.97 -26.36 -9.60
CA VAL A 122 8.15 -27.36 -8.92
C VAL A 122 8.97 -27.96 -7.77
N ASP A 123 8.70 -27.54 -6.53
CA ASP A 123 9.25 -28.27 -5.38
C ASP A 123 8.38 -29.48 -5.03
N ILE A 124 8.99 -30.60 -4.64
CA ILE A 124 8.30 -31.81 -4.22
C ILE A 124 8.55 -32.04 -2.73
N ASP A 125 7.48 -32.31 -1.97
CA ASP A 125 7.52 -32.72 -0.57
C ASP A 125 8.04 -34.16 -0.37
N ALA A 126 9.21 -34.46 -0.94
CA ALA A 126 9.93 -35.73 -0.85
C ALA A 126 11.39 -35.48 -0.43
N GLU A 127 12.09 -36.54 -0.05
CA GLU A 127 13.54 -36.56 0.12
C GLU A 127 14.16 -37.32 -1.06
N SER A 128 15.20 -36.78 -1.70
CA SER A 128 15.88 -37.36 -2.88
C SER A 128 14.93 -37.89 -3.97
N PHE A 129 13.85 -37.15 -4.24
CA PHE A 129 12.78 -37.49 -5.20
C PHE A 129 12.04 -38.82 -4.93
N GLN A 130 12.11 -39.34 -3.69
CA GLN A 130 11.40 -40.57 -3.29
C GLN A 130 9.93 -40.29 -3.00
N VAL A 131 9.08 -40.54 -4.00
CA VAL A 131 7.62 -40.33 -3.94
C VAL A 131 6.90 -41.67 -3.85
N SER A 132 5.78 -41.73 -3.11
CA SER A 132 5.01 -42.97 -2.93
C SER A 132 4.40 -43.47 -4.26
N ASN A 133 4.30 -44.79 -4.44
CA ASN A 133 3.69 -45.38 -5.65
C ASN A 133 2.24 -44.92 -5.88
N LEU A 134 1.52 -44.52 -4.83
CA LEU A 134 0.13 -44.03 -4.90
C LEU A 134 0.03 -42.59 -5.45
N GLU A 135 1.12 -41.83 -5.36
CA GLU A 135 1.21 -40.44 -5.81
C GLU A 135 2.02 -40.31 -7.11
N MET A 136 2.98 -41.21 -7.36
CA MET A 136 3.93 -41.13 -8.46
C MET A 136 3.24 -40.95 -9.82
N ASP A 137 2.22 -41.74 -10.14
CA ASP A 137 1.46 -41.62 -11.39
C ASP A 137 0.73 -40.28 -11.52
N LYS A 138 0.29 -39.69 -10.39
CA LYS A 138 -0.38 -38.38 -10.39
C LYS A 138 0.64 -37.25 -10.59
N LEU A 139 1.75 -37.29 -9.86
CA LEU A 139 2.84 -36.32 -9.98
C LEU A 139 3.45 -36.33 -11.38
N VAL A 140 3.77 -37.51 -11.92
CA VAL A 140 4.26 -37.68 -13.29
C VAL A 140 3.28 -37.08 -14.30
N ARG A 141 1.98 -37.39 -14.19
CA ARG A 141 0.95 -36.80 -15.05
C ARG A 141 0.96 -35.26 -14.99
N CYS A 142 0.98 -34.70 -13.77
CA CYS A 142 1.00 -33.26 -13.59
C CYS A 142 2.29 -32.60 -14.10
N LEU A 143 3.46 -33.22 -13.95
CA LEU A 143 4.72 -32.72 -14.51
C LEU A 143 4.67 -32.66 -16.04
N VAL A 144 4.16 -33.70 -16.71
CA VAL A 144 3.98 -33.68 -18.18
C VAL A 144 2.96 -32.63 -18.60
N GLU A 145 1.86 -32.45 -17.86
CA GLU A 145 0.86 -31.40 -18.15
C GLU A 145 1.43 -29.99 -17.99
N LYS A 146 2.33 -29.77 -17.02
CA LYS A 146 2.98 -28.48 -16.81
C LYS A 146 4.10 -28.20 -17.81
N GLU A 147 4.85 -29.21 -18.22
CA GLU A 147 5.86 -29.09 -19.31
C GLU A 147 5.20 -28.80 -20.67
N LEU A 148 4.02 -29.40 -20.92
CA LEU A 148 3.20 -29.09 -22.11
C LEU A 148 2.59 -27.68 -22.07
N LEU A 149 2.23 -27.15 -20.89
CA LEU A 149 1.70 -25.78 -20.74
C LEU A 149 2.74 -24.67 -20.98
N LEU A 150 4.03 -25.01 -20.96
CA LEU A 150 5.11 -24.08 -21.34
C LEU A 150 5.35 -24.00 -22.86
N GLN A 151 4.65 -24.81 -23.66
CA GLN A 151 4.82 -24.83 -25.12
C GLN A 151 3.91 -23.77 -25.78
N PRO A 152 4.41 -23.00 -26.78
CA PRO A 152 3.59 -22.01 -27.46
C PRO A 152 2.45 -22.67 -28.25
N THR A 153 1.21 -22.25 -27.97
CA THR A 153 0.02 -22.61 -28.73
C THR A 153 -0.03 -21.84 -30.05
N LEU A 154 -0.54 -22.47 -31.12
CA LEU A 154 -0.63 -21.85 -32.45
C LEU A 154 -1.76 -20.79 -32.59
N ASP A 155 -2.64 -20.69 -31.59
CA ASP A 155 -3.67 -19.64 -31.51
C ASP A 155 -3.24 -18.56 -30.50
N ASP A 156 -2.76 -17.41 -31.00
CA ASP A 156 -2.28 -16.24 -30.23
C ASP A 156 -3.35 -15.54 -29.36
N LYS A 157 -4.58 -16.06 -29.27
CA LYS A 157 -5.72 -15.30 -28.74
C LYS A 157 -5.89 -15.34 -27.23
N GLU A 158 -5.52 -16.46 -26.59
CA GLU A 158 -5.57 -16.63 -25.14
C GLU A 158 -4.40 -17.51 -24.69
N HIS A 159 -3.29 -16.89 -24.26
CA HIS A 159 -2.29 -17.60 -23.47
C HIS A 159 -2.80 -17.72 -22.03
N PRO A 160 -3.06 -18.94 -21.50
CA PRO A 160 -3.52 -19.10 -20.13
C PRO A 160 -2.42 -18.68 -19.14
N GLU A 161 -2.80 -18.11 -17.99
CA GLU A 161 -1.85 -17.66 -16.97
C GLU A 161 -1.08 -18.85 -16.35
N VAL A 162 0.14 -19.09 -16.84
CA VAL A 162 0.99 -20.16 -16.33
C VAL A 162 1.62 -19.74 -15.01
N ASN A 163 1.09 -20.28 -13.92
CA ASN A 163 1.67 -20.18 -12.59
C ASN A 163 3.09 -20.76 -12.56
N ARG A 164 4.11 -19.88 -12.43
CA ARG A 164 5.54 -20.24 -12.52
C ARG A 164 6.18 -20.76 -11.23
N ASP A 165 5.48 -20.69 -10.09
CA ASP A 165 5.88 -21.34 -8.83
C ASP A 165 4.80 -22.33 -8.35
N LEU A 166 5.20 -23.60 -8.24
CA LEU A 166 4.34 -24.71 -7.80
C LEU A 166 5.01 -25.57 -6.74
N VAL A 167 4.19 -26.28 -5.95
CA VAL A 167 4.66 -27.27 -4.96
C VAL A 167 3.79 -28.53 -5.05
N TRP A 168 4.41 -29.70 -5.15
CA TRP A 168 3.73 -30.98 -4.98
C TRP A 168 3.71 -31.37 -3.50
N GLN A 169 2.52 -31.46 -2.92
CA GLN A 169 2.32 -31.84 -1.52
C GLN A 169 1.00 -32.60 -1.33
N ASP A 170 1.05 -33.67 -0.54
CA ASP A 170 -0.12 -34.47 -0.09
C ASP A 170 -1.02 -34.92 -1.27
N GLY A 171 -0.39 -35.49 -2.31
CA GLY A 171 -1.07 -35.99 -3.50
C GLY A 171 -1.58 -34.94 -4.50
N CYS A 172 -1.28 -33.65 -4.29
CA CYS A 172 -1.81 -32.51 -5.06
C CYS A 172 -0.72 -31.53 -5.52
N MET A 173 -1.00 -30.79 -6.60
CA MET A 173 -0.16 -29.70 -7.11
C MET A 173 -0.72 -28.35 -6.65
N TRP A 174 0.00 -27.68 -5.75
CA TRP A 174 -0.32 -26.37 -5.19
C TRP A 174 0.41 -25.25 -5.94
N THR A 175 -0.04 -24.02 -5.77
CA THR A 175 0.66 -22.81 -6.23
C THR A 175 0.69 -21.78 -5.10
N SER A 176 1.78 -21.02 -4.99
CA SER A 176 1.89 -19.99 -3.97
C SER A 176 0.91 -18.84 -4.22
N ARG A 177 0.31 -18.31 -3.15
CA ARG A 177 -0.60 -17.17 -3.18
C ARG A 177 -0.37 -16.30 -1.96
N ILE A 178 -0.29 -14.99 -2.18
CA ILE A 178 -0.30 -14.00 -1.12
C ILE A 178 -1.74 -13.91 -0.60
N VAL A 179 -1.93 -14.22 0.68
CA VAL A 179 -3.22 -14.10 1.37
C VAL A 179 -3.04 -13.22 2.62
N PRO A 180 -4.05 -12.41 3.01
CA PRO A 180 -4.00 -11.70 4.28
C PRO A 180 -4.02 -12.68 5.46
N ASP A 181 -2.99 -12.66 6.30
CA ASP A 181 -2.93 -13.49 7.50
C ASP A 181 -3.54 -12.74 8.70
N GLY A 182 -4.77 -13.12 9.04
CA GLY A 182 -5.50 -12.56 10.18
C GLY A 182 -4.92 -12.92 11.56
N GLN A 183 -4.08 -13.95 11.67
CA GLN A 183 -3.37 -14.25 12.92
C GLN A 183 -2.09 -13.44 13.08
N LEU A 184 -1.39 -13.12 11.98
CA LEU A 184 -0.27 -12.17 11.99
C LEU A 184 -0.73 -10.72 12.23
N GLN A 185 -1.89 -10.32 11.67
CA GLN A 185 -2.59 -9.10 12.10
C GLN A 185 -2.86 -9.16 13.61
N GLY A 186 -3.34 -10.32 14.09
CA GLY A 186 -3.44 -10.65 15.51
C GLY A 186 -2.14 -10.41 16.27
N TYR A 187 -0.98 -10.91 15.83
CA TYR A 187 0.30 -10.71 16.54
C TYR A 187 0.74 -9.24 16.67
N ALA A 188 0.29 -8.34 15.78
CA ALA A 188 0.51 -6.90 15.92
C ALA A 188 -0.34 -6.27 17.06
N GLU A 189 -1.47 -6.87 17.42
CA GLU A 189 -2.42 -6.38 18.44
C GLU A 189 -2.35 -7.16 19.77
N VAL A 190 -2.15 -8.49 19.70
CA VAL A 190 -2.12 -9.48 20.79
C VAL A 190 -0.85 -9.39 21.64
N ALA A 191 0.08 -8.50 21.27
CA ALA A 191 1.20 -8.06 22.09
C ALA A 191 0.81 -7.35 23.41
N ARG A 192 -0.45 -7.45 23.88
CA ARG A 192 -0.78 -7.86 25.27
C ARG A 192 -2.25 -8.25 25.48
N THR A 193 -2.68 -9.42 25.00
CA THR A 193 -3.86 -10.10 25.60
C THR A 193 -3.40 -10.93 26.79
N ARG A 194 -3.40 -10.35 28.01
CA ARG A 194 -2.99 -11.08 29.23
C ARG A 194 -3.87 -10.79 30.44
N GLN A 195 -4.63 -11.84 30.81
CA GLN A 195 -5.42 -12.00 32.04
C GLN A 195 -6.59 -11.03 32.18
N GLU A 196 -7.63 -11.50 32.86
CA GLU A 196 -8.65 -10.64 33.48
C GLU A 196 -7.92 -9.70 34.44
N VAL A 197 -7.77 -8.42 34.05
CA VAL A 197 -7.23 -7.41 34.95
C VAL A 197 -8.37 -6.99 35.87
N ASP A 198 -8.35 -7.48 37.11
CA ASP A 198 -9.31 -7.07 38.15
C ASP A 198 -9.33 -5.53 38.25
N GLY A 199 -10.43 -4.96 37.77
CA GLY A 199 -10.54 -3.58 37.31
C GLY A 199 -10.69 -2.57 38.44
N SER A 200 -9.82 -2.64 39.45
CA SER A 200 -9.85 -1.78 40.63
C SER A 200 -9.90 -0.29 40.26
N ALA A 201 -11.09 0.30 40.42
CA ALA A 201 -11.33 1.72 40.13
C ALA A 201 -10.45 2.59 41.05
N LYS A 202 -9.55 3.38 40.45
CA LYS A 202 -8.58 4.23 41.15
C LYS A 202 -8.68 5.67 40.67
N PRO A 203 -8.50 6.67 41.56
CA PRO A 203 -8.42 8.07 41.15
C PRO A 203 -7.31 8.27 40.12
N LEU A 204 -7.61 8.95 39.02
CA LEU A 204 -6.64 9.18 37.93
C LEU A 204 -5.38 9.93 38.43
N SER A 205 -5.52 10.75 39.47
CA SER A 205 -4.45 11.46 40.17
C SER A 205 -3.55 10.59 41.07
N SER A 206 -3.96 9.37 41.40
CA SER A 206 -3.12 8.39 42.12
C SER A 206 -2.25 7.53 41.20
N LEU A 207 -2.40 7.71 39.89
CA LEU A 207 -1.67 6.99 38.85
C LEU A 207 -0.60 7.92 38.25
N GLY A 208 0.45 7.33 37.68
CA GLY A 208 1.42 8.07 36.87
C GLY A 208 0.83 8.46 35.50
N PRO A 209 1.69 8.74 34.51
CA PRO A 209 1.25 8.86 33.12
C PRO A 209 0.43 7.64 32.68
N VAL A 210 -0.80 7.87 32.23
CA VAL A 210 -1.73 6.84 31.74
C VAL A 210 -2.46 7.33 30.50
N ARG A 211 -2.90 6.39 29.67
CA ARG A 211 -3.64 6.64 28.43
C ARG A 211 -4.82 5.69 28.28
N ALA A 212 -5.83 6.12 27.54
CA ALA A 212 -6.91 5.28 27.07
C ALA A 212 -6.38 4.11 26.23
N ALA A 213 -7.01 2.95 26.41
CA ALA A 213 -6.91 1.76 25.60
C ALA A 213 -8.27 1.03 25.63
N PHE A 214 -8.49 0.13 24.69
CA PHE A 214 -9.68 -0.72 24.63
C PHE A 214 -9.23 -2.16 24.80
N GLU A 215 -9.88 -2.90 25.70
CA GLU A 215 -9.61 -4.34 25.92
C GLU A 215 -10.08 -5.16 24.71
N THR A 216 -11.19 -4.76 24.08
CA THR A 216 -11.67 -5.32 22.81
C THR A 216 -11.88 -4.19 21.80
N PRO A 217 -11.04 -4.09 20.75
CA PRO A 217 -11.22 -3.13 19.66
C PRO A 217 -12.64 -3.19 19.08
N GLY A 218 -13.20 -2.02 18.74
CA GLY A 218 -14.60 -1.89 18.31
C GLY A 218 -15.63 -1.78 19.45
N ILE A 219 -15.34 -2.33 20.64
CA ILE A 219 -16.27 -2.29 21.79
C ILE A 219 -15.92 -1.09 22.69
N LEU A 220 -16.66 0.01 22.52
CA LEU A 220 -16.42 1.26 23.26
C LEU A 220 -16.53 1.12 24.79
N THR A 221 -17.31 0.16 25.29
CA THR A 221 -17.44 -0.13 26.73
C THR A 221 -16.24 -0.87 27.33
N SER A 222 -15.30 -1.33 26.50
CA SER A 222 -14.04 -1.96 26.94
C SER A 222 -12.91 -0.93 27.21
N LEU A 223 -13.25 0.36 27.28
CA LEU A 223 -12.33 1.46 27.56
C LEU A 223 -11.74 1.35 28.96
N TYR A 224 -10.40 1.29 29.05
CA TYR A 224 -9.64 1.32 30.29
C TYR A 224 -8.42 2.24 30.18
N PHE A 225 -7.79 2.53 31.31
CA PHE A 225 -6.54 3.31 31.35
C PHE A 225 -5.33 2.40 31.60
N ARG A 226 -4.38 2.40 30.66
CA ARG A 226 -3.07 1.71 30.77
C ARG A 226 -1.94 2.71 30.98
N SER A 227 -0.87 2.30 31.64
CA SER A 227 0.34 3.13 31.83
C SER A 227 0.90 3.63 30.50
N GLY A 228 1.22 4.92 30.45
CA GLY A 228 1.92 5.58 29.35
C GLY A 228 3.43 5.47 29.58
N THR A 229 4.08 4.53 28.90
CA THR A 229 5.53 4.28 29.01
C THR A 229 6.36 5.19 28.10
N GLU A 230 5.72 5.96 27.23
CA GLU A 230 6.34 6.89 26.28
C GLU A 230 7.27 7.90 26.97
N LEU A 231 6.88 8.40 28.15
CA LEU A 231 7.66 9.37 28.94
C LEU A 231 8.87 8.76 29.67
N LEU A 232 9.01 7.42 29.69
CA LEU A 232 10.20 6.75 30.23
C LEU A 232 11.39 6.81 29.26
N GLN A 233 11.16 7.18 28.00
CA GLN A 233 12.22 7.42 27.03
C GLN A 233 12.82 8.82 27.22
N PRO A 234 14.11 9.04 26.89
CA PRO A 234 14.68 10.38 26.84
C PRO A 234 13.85 11.34 25.96
N LEU A 235 13.71 12.59 26.38
CA LEU A 235 12.98 13.62 25.64
C LEU A 235 13.81 14.04 24.39
N PRO A 236 13.27 13.91 23.16
CA PRO A 236 13.98 14.34 21.96
C PRO A 236 14.24 15.85 21.94
N GLN A 237 15.26 16.27 21.18
CA GLN A 237 15.78 17.65 21.19
C GLN A 237 14.71 18.73 20.94
N ASP A 238 13.80 18.49 20.01
CA ASP A 238 12.81 19.48 19.56
C ASP A 238 11.39 19.21 20.11
N ASN A 239 11.29 18.35 21.13
CA ASN A 239 10.02 17.93 21.73
C ASN A 239 9.75 18.62 23.08
N ILE A 240 8.47 18.66 23.45
CA ILE A 240 8.00 19.03 24.79
C ILE A 240 7.13 17.90 25.36
N ASP A 241 7.15 17.80 26.69
CA ASP A 241 6.17 17.01 27.44
C ASP A 241 5.12 17.94 28.04
N VAL A 242 3.86 17.56 27.90
CA VAL A 242 2.70 18.33 28.36
C VAL A 242 1.87 17.44 29.27
N LYS A 243 1.59 17.90 30.48
CA LYS A 243 0.51 17.37 31.33
C LYS A 243 -0.80 17.89 30.77
N VAL A 244 -1.69 16.99 30.36
CA VAL A 244 -2.90 17.30 29.61
C VAL A 244 -4.05 17.60 30.57
N ASP A 245 -4.69 18.75 30.38
CA ASP A 245 -5.89 19.17 31.11
C ASP A 245 -7.18 18.82 30.34
N ALA A 246 -7.13 18.88 28.99
CA ALA A 246 -8.25 18.56 28.10
C ALA A 246 -7.78 18.00 26.75
N VAL A 247 -8.64 17.19 26.10
CA VAL A 247 -8.45 16.68 24.73
C VAL A 247 -9.70 16.92 23.89
N GLY A 248 -9.54 17.22 22.61
CA GLY A 248 -10.63 17.27 21.65
C GLY A 248 -10.95 15.88 21.08
N LEU A 249 -12.24 15.58 20.92
CA LEU A 249 -12.73 14.31 20.36
C LEU A 249 -13.28 14.53 18.96
N ASN A 250 -12.70 13.85 17.97
CA ASN A 250 -13.09 13.97 16.56
C ASN A 250 -13.83 12.74 16.05
N TRP A 251 -14.53 12.89 14.94
CA TRP A 251 -15.29 11.78 14.34
C TRP A 251 -14.38 10.63 13.88
N LYS A 252 -13.14 10.93 13.45
CA LYS A 252 -12.08 9.92 13.20
C LYS A 252 -11.86 9.04 14.44
N ASP A 253 -11.86 9.62 15.63
CA ASP A 253 -11.55 8.92 16.88
C ASP A 253 -12.65 7.92 17.24
N LEU A 254 -13.92 8.34 17.09
CA LEU A 254 -15.07 7.43 17.23
C LEU A 254 -15.04 6.33 16.16
N GLY A 255 -14.66 6.64 14.93
CA GLY A 255 -14.47 5.63 13.88
C GLY A 255 -13.38 4.62 14.21
N LEU A 256 -12.24 5.10 14.74
CA LEU A 256 -11.11 4.26 15.17
C LEU A 256 -11.54 3.31 16.29
N CYS A 257 -12.11 3.85 17.37
CA CYS A 257 -12.52 3.09 18.54
C CYS A 257 -13.70 2.14 18.26
N SER A 258 -14.48 2.37 17.19
CA SER A 258 -15.54 1.47 16.72
C SER A 258 -15.12 0.54 15.57
N GLY A 259 -13.81 0.40 15.29
CA GLY A 259 -13.29 -0.55 14.31
C GLY A 259 -13.57 -0.21 12.85
N ARG A 260 -13.89 1.06 12.55
CA ARG A 260 -14.23 1.54 11.19
C ARG A 260 -13.04 2.08 10.41
N PHE A 261 -11.88 2.22 11.04
CA PHE A 261 -10.64 2.66 10.40
C PHE A 261 -9.47 1.78 10.83
N ASP A 262 -8.76 1.22 9.86
CA ASP A 262 -7.45 0.61 10.06
C ASP A 262 -6.39 1.70 10.26
N ALA A 263 -6.19 2.10 11.51
CA ALA A 263 -5.12 2.98 11.94
C ALA A 263 -4.87 2.81 13.46
N ASN A 264 -3.68 3.22 13.90
CA ASN A 264 -3.20 3.01 15.28
C ASN A 264 -3.01 4.31 16.09
N ASN A 265 -3.50 5.45 15.59
CA ASN A 265 -3.32 6.76 16.21
C ASN A 265 -4.61 7.60 16.14
N LEU A 266 -5.03 8.10 17.30
CA LEU A 266 -6.13 9.07 17.45
C LEU A 266 -5.70 10.45 16.92
N SER A 267 -6.66 11.37 16.80
CA SER A 267 -6.45 12.73 16.32
C SER A 267 -5.65 13.60 17.28
N ASN A 268 -5.72 13.27 18.58
CA ASN A 268 -4.90 13.78 19.69
C ASN A 268 -4.62 15.30 19.63
N GLU A 269 -5.68 16.10 19.48
CA GLU A 269 -5.64 17.52 19.82
C GLU A 269 -5.81 17.69 21.33
N TYR A 270 -5.07 18.62 21.92
CA TYR A 270 -4.93 18.71 23.38
C TYR A 270 -4.77 20.16 23.85
N CYS A 271 -5.03 20.37 25.15
CA CYS A 271 -4.58 21.53 25.92
C CYS A 271 -3.99 21.05 27.25
N GLY A 272 -2.97 21.74 27.76
CA GLY A 272 -2.32 21.39 29.02
C GLY A 272 -1.20 22.35 29.44
N VAL A 273 -0.35 21.89 30.37
CA VAL A 273 0.81 22.62 30.89
C VAL A 273 2.10 21.87 30.58
N VAL A 274 3.11 22.59 30.07
CA VAL A 274 4.44 22.03 29.75
C VAL A 274 5.17 21.60 31.01
N THR A 275 5.59 20.33 31.08
CA THR A 275 6.33 19.75 32.21
C THR A 275 7.82 19.55 31.92
N GLN A 276 8.20 19.32 30.66
CA GLN A 276 9.61 19.24 30.23
C GLN A 276 9.78 19.81 28.81
N ILE A 277 10.97 20.30 28.50
CA ILE A 277 11.36 20.80 27.17
C ILE A 277 12.68 20.15 26.72
N GLY A 278 12.78 19.82 25.44
CA GLY A 278 13.99 19.28 24.83
C GLY A 278 15.07 20.36 24.64
N PRO A 279 16.37 20.01 24.61
CA PRO A 279 17.48 20.98 24.51
C PRO A 279 17.47 21.95 23.31
N GLY A 280 16.69 21.71 22.26
CA GLY A 280 16.53 22.61 21.11
C GLY A 280 15.34 23.57 21.23
N VAL A 281 14.46 23.37 22.20
CA VAL A 281 13.23 24.15 22.36
C VAL A 281 13.50 25.49 23.04
N THR A 282 13.38 26.57 22.28
CA THR A 282 13.61 27.95 22.73
C THR A 282 12.35 28.82 22.77
N SER A 283 11.28 28.43 22.08
CA SER A 283 10.03 29.17 21.97
C SER A 283 9.05 28.94 23.13
N ILE A 284 9.22 27.82 23.85
CA ILE A 284 8.32 27.32 24.89
C ILE A 284 9.15 26.95 26.13
N ALA A 285 8.62 27.25 27.31
CA ALA A 285 9.23 27.02 28.62
C ALA A 285 8.39 26.06 29.47
N ILE A 286 9.02 25.45 30.46
CA ILE A 286 8.33 24.64 31.48
C ILE A 286 7.39 25.56 32.28
N GLY A 287 6.14 25.13 32.47
CA GLY A 287 5.07 25.90 33.09
C GLY A 287 4.22 26.74 32.11
N ASP A 288 4.61 26.86 30.84
CA ASP A 288 3.72 27.45 29.83
C ASP A 288 2.43 26.62 29.71
N ARG A 289 1.29 27.31 29.58
CA ARG A 289 0.05 26.70 29.10
C ARG A 289 0.11 26.60 27.58
N VAL A 290 -0.22 25.44 27.02
CA VAL A 290 -0.12 25.17 25.59
C VAL A 290 -1.30 24.35 25.08
N TYR A 291 -1.67 24.57 23.83
CA TYR A 291 -2.66 23.80 23.09
C TYR A 291 -2.12 23.47 21.69
N GLY A 292 -2.58 22.39 21.06
CA GLY A 292 -2.02 21.99 19.77
C GLY A 292 -2.41 20.59 19.30
N LEU A 293 -1.59 20.05 18.39
CA LEU A 293 -1.79 18.74 17.76
C LEU A 293 -0.65 17.78 18.09
N GLY A 294 -0.98 16.54 18.40
CA GLY A 294 -0.03 15.44 18.52
C GLY A 294 -0.39 14.24 17.65
N LYS A 295 0.52 13.27 17.56
CA LYS A 295 0.18 11.89 17.18
C LYS A 295 0.17 11.08 18.47
N GLY A 296 -0.88 10.30 18.74
CA GLY A 296 -0.89 9.44 19.93
C GLY A 296 -2.27 8.98 20.38
N HIS A 297 -2.41 8.92 21.71
CA HIS A 297 -3.58 8.41 22.42
C HIS A 297 -4.03 9.46 23.46
N PHE A 298 -5.33 9.53 23.76
CA PHE A 298 -5.81 10.34 24.88
C PHE A 298 -5.20 9.85 26.20
N GLY A 299 -4.66 10.75 27.02
CA GLY A 299 -4.00 10.39 28.28
C GLY A 299 -3.69 11.61 29.14
N THR A 300 -3.23 11.37 30.37
CA THR A 300 -2.91 12.43 31.35
C THR A 300 -1.70 13.27 30.96
N HIS A 301 -0.87 12.77 30.04
CA HIS A 301 0.29 13.46 29.51
C HIS A 301 0.47 13.10 28.03
N THR A 302 1.10 13.99 27.27
CA THR A 302 1.47 13.76 25.86
C THR A 302 2.86 14.33 25.56
N ARG A 303 3.57 13.73 24.61
CA ARG A 303 4.89 14.17 24.13
C ARG A 303 4.77 14.55 22.66
N VAL A 304 5.10 15.79 22.31
CA VAL A 304 4.91 16.34 20.96
C VAL A 304 6.09 17.18 20.50
N PRO A 305 6.33 17.35 19.19
CA PRO A 305 7.26 18.36 18.69
C PRO A 305 6.80 19.76 19.10
N ALA A 306 7.71 20.62 19.57
CA ALA A 306 7.40 21.96 20.03
C ALA A 306 6.72 22.83 18.96
N GLY A 307 7.06 22.61 17.68
CA GLY A 307 6.44 23.29 16.53
C GLY A 307 4.99 22.92 16.23
N LEU A 308 4.41 21.94 16.94
CA LEU A 308 2.97 21.60 16.86
C LEU A 308 2.17 22.07 18.09
N ALA A 309 2.83 22.80 19.00
CA ALA A 309 2.23 23.42 20.17
C ALA A 309 2.21 24.95 20.01
N HIS A 310 1.13 25.59 20.47
CA HIS A 310 1.04 27.04 20.59
C HIS A 310 0.77 27.41 22.05
N LYS A 311 1.27 28.57 22.49
CA LYS A 311 1.00 29.06 23.85
C LYS A 311 -0.47 29.45 23.97
N LEU A 312 -1.04 29.21 25.14
CA LEU A 312 -2.41 29.58 25.47
C LEU A 312 -2.40 30.78 26.42
N ASP A 313 -3.14 31.83 26.05
CA ASP A 313 -3.29 33.03 26.88
C ASP A 313 -3.98 32.72 28.22
N ALA A 314 -3.68 33.56 29.21
CA ALA A 314 -4.00 33.27 30.61
C ALA A 314 -5.51 33.20 30.92
N ASP A 315 -6.33 33.89 30.14
CA ASP A 315 -7.78 34.03 30.28
C ASP A 315 -8.61 32.99 29.50
N VAL A 316 -8.03 32.34 28.49
CA VAL A 316 -8.73 31.35 27.65
C VAL A 316 -8.93 30.02 28.41
N SER A 317 -10.09 29.39 28.30
CA SER A 317 -10.37 28.09 28.93
C SER A 317 -9.56 26.94 28.29
N PRO A 318 -8.91 26.04 29.06
CA PRO A 318 -8.26 24.85 28.51
C PRO A 318 -9.21 23.94 27.72
N ILE A 319 -10.47 23.86 28.14
CA ILE A 319 -11.48 23.01 27.50
C ILE A 319 -11.88 23.59 26.15
N GLU A 320 -12.08 24.90 26.05
CA GLU A 320 -12.41 25.58 24.79
C GLU A 320 -11.23 25.50 23.82
N ALA A 321 -10.03 25.80 24.31
CA ALA A 321 -8.78 25.71 23.54
C ALA A 321 -8.54 24.30 22.96
N ALA A 322 -8.85 23.23 23.70
CA ALA A 322 -8.72 21.86 23.21
C ALA A 322 -9.69 21.49 22.06
N THR A 323 -10.73 22.28 21.79
CA THR A 323 -11.66 22.04 20.67
C THR A 323 -11.24 22.69 19.34
N MET A 324 -10.14 23.46 19.34
CA MET A 324 -9.75 24.32 18.23
C MET A 324 -8.73 23.72 17.24
N PRO A 325 -7.65 23.02 17.65
CA PRO A 325 -6.48 22.80 16.80
C PRO A 325 -6.78 22.10 15.47
N LEU A 326 -7.47 20.96 15.49
CA LEU A 326 -7.69 20.17 14.27
C LEU A 326 -8.70 20.87 13.35
N VAL A 327 -9.79 21.40 13.90
CA VAL A 327 -10.87 22.02 13.12
C VAL A 327 -10.45 23.34 12.49
N TYR A 328 -9.71 24.19 13.20
CA TYR A 328 -9.21 25.44 12.62
C TYR A 328 -8.03 25.19 11.67
N MET A 329 -7.08 24.31 11.99
CA MET A 329 -5.98 24.00 11.05
C MET A 329 -6.51 23.40 9.74
N THR A 330 -7.53 22.54 9.80
CA THR A 330 -8.18 21.97 8.61
C THR A 330 -8.88 23.04 7.78
N ALA A 331 -9.61 23.97 8.42
CA ALA A 331 -10.26 25.09 7.72
C ALA A 331 -9.26 26.08 7.11
N VAL A 332 -8.19 26.43 7.83
CA VAL A 332 -7.10 27.29 7.35
C VAL A 332 -6.39 26.65 6.16
N TYR A 333 -5.96 25.39 6.28
CA TYR A 333 -5.28 24.69 5.20
C TYR A 333 -6.14 24.62 3.93
N ALA A 334 -7.43 24.29 4.08
CA ALA A 334 -8.37 24.27 2.98
C ALA A 334 -8.53 25.64 2.31
N PHE A 335 -8.85 26.69 3.08
CA PHE A 335 -9.16 28.00 2.50
C PHE A 335 -7.93 28.79 2.05
N GLU A 336 -6.75 28.58 2.62
CA GLU A 336 -5.55 29.36 2.27
C GLU A 336 -4.67 28.67 1.24
N HIS A 337 -4.47 27.36 1.34
CA HIS A 337 -3.56 26.63 0.44
C HIS A 337 -4.30 25.93 -0.70
N VAL A 338 -5.37 25.17 -0.40
CA VAL A 338 -6.09 24.36 -1.39
C VAL A 338 -6.98 25.23 -2.29
N THR A 339 -7.92 25.99 -1.69
CA THR A 339 -8.99 26.67 -2.43
C THR A 339 -8.73 28.16 -2.64
N ARG A 340 -7.73 28.73 -1.95
CA ARG A 340 -7.29 30.13 -2.03
C ARG A 340 -8.47 31.11 -1.99
N LEU A 341 -9.30 30.96 -0.97
CA LEU A 341 -10.55 31.70 -0.75
C LEU A 341 -10.27 33.22 -0.62
N ARG A 342 -10.95 34.02 -1.45
CA ARG A 342 -10.83 35.49 -1.49
C ARG A 342 -12.16 36.15 -1.06
N PRO A 343 -12.14 37.45 -0.73
CA PRO A 343 -13.37 38.24 -0.58
C PRO A 343 -14.30 38.08 -1.79
N SER A 344 -15.61 38.12 -1.55
CA SER A 344 -16.67 37.94 -2.56
C SER A 344 -16.76 36.55 -3.20
N HIS A 345 -15.91 35.56 -2.85
CA HIS A 345 -16.13 34.16 -3.24
C HIS A 345 -17.37 33.57 -2.54
N LYS A 346 -17.90 32.45 -3.06
CA LYS A 346 -19.01 31.70 -2.47
C LYS A 346 -18.52 30.35 -1.96
N VAL A 347 -18.78 30.04 -0.69
CA VAL A 347 -18.45 28.74 -0.07
C VAL A 347 -19.72 27.99 0.31
N LEU A 348 -19.76 26.67 0.11
CA LEU A 348 -20.81 25.78 0.58
C LEU A 348 -20.24 24.87 1.67
N ILE A 349 -20.58 25.16 2.92
CA ILE A 349 -20.09 24.43 4.10
C ILE A 349 -21.09 23.31 4.43
N GLN A 350 -20.67 22.06 4.24
CA GLN A 350 -21.51 20.90 4.56
C GLN A 350 -21.47 20.59 6.07
N SER A 351 -22.55 20.00 6.60
CA SER A 351 -22.72 19.65 8.02
C SER A 351 -22.29 20.79 8.97
N ALA A 352 -22.79 22.01 8.68
CA ALA A 352 -22.20 23.27 9.10
C ALA A 352 -22.22 23.55 10.62
N THR A 353 -23.00 22.78 11.39
CA THR A 353 -23.05 22.85 12.86
C THR A 353 -22.13 21.83 13.56
N GLY A 354 -21.24 21.14 12.83
CA GLY A 354 -20.12 20.40 13.42
C GLY A 354 -18.91 21.33 13.65
N GLY A 355 -17.95 20.95 14.50
CA GLY A 355 -16.81 21.81 14.86
C GLY A 355 -16.06 22.39 13.65
N LEU A 356 -15.72 21.54 12.66
CA LEU A 356 -15.11 21.97 11.41
C LEU A 356 -16.01 22.92 10.58
N GLY A 357 -17.33 22.72 10.61
CA GLY A 357 -18.29 23.62 9.98
C GLY A 357 -18.33 25.00 10.64
N LEU A 358 -18.30 25.06 11.97
CA LEU A 358 -18.32 26.30 12.74
C LEU A 358 -17.00 27.08 12.60
N ALA A 359 -15.85 26.40 12.61
CA ALA A 359 -14.55 26.99 12.31
C ALA A 359 -14.50 27.54 10.86
N ALA A 360 -15.00 26.77 9.89
CA ALA A 360 -15.09 27.20 8.50
C ALA A 360 -16.03 28.40 8.30
N ILE A 361 -17.17 28.49 9.01
CA ILE A 361 -18.05 29.67 8.94
C ILE A 361 -17.29 30.93 9.40
N GLN A 362 -16.57 30.84 10.52
CA GLN A 362 -15.83 31.98 11.07
C GLN A 362 -14.69 32.42 10.15
N LEU A 363 -13.91 31.48 9.60
CA LEU A 363 -12.80 31.79 8.70
C LEU A 363 -13.25 32.26 7.32
N ALA A 364 -14.35 31.73 6.78
CA ALA A 364 -14.95 32.24 5.54
C ALA A 364 -15.45 33.68 5.73
N ARG A 365 -16.03 33.99 6.90
CA ARG A 365 -16.51 35.32 7.27
C ARG A 365 -15.36 36.32 7.41
N SER A 366 -14.28 35.99 8.10
CA SER A 366 -13.12 36.89 8.23
C SER A 366 -12.41 37.14 6.88
N LYS A 367 -12.50 36.20 5.94
CA LYS A 367 -12.05 36.37 4.55
C LYS A 367 -13.06 37.07 3.63
N GLY A 368 -14.21 37.52 4.13
CA GLY A 368 -15.22 38.26 3.36
C GLY A 368 -15.94 37.43 2.28
N ALA A 369 -16.03 36.10 2.46
CA ALA A 369 -16.76 35.23 1.55
C ALA A 369 -18.26 35.15 1.88
N THR A 370 -19.09 34.91 0.87
CA THR A 370 -20.53 34.61 1.04
C THR A 370 -20.69 33.13 1.42
N ILE A 371 -21.41 32.86 2.50
CA ILE A 371 -21.51 31.53 3.10
C ILE A 371 -22.87 30.91 2.81
N TYR A 372 -22.85 29.76 2.15
CA TYR A 372 -23.98 28.83 2.10
C TYR A 372 -23.69 27.64 3.02
N ALA A 373 -24.71 27.08 3.65
CA ALA A 373 -24.57 26.05 4.67
C ALA A 373 -25.54 24.88 4.44
N THR A 374 -25.26 23.73 5.05
CA THR A 374 -26.23 22.63 5.15
C THR A 374 -26.47 22.22 6.60
N ALA A 375 -27.72 21.92 6.94
CA ALA A 375 -28.16 21.48 8.26
C ALA A 375 -29.07 20.25 8.16
N GLY A 376 -29.02 19.39 9.19
CA GLY A 376 -29.71 18.09 9.20
C GLY A 376 -31.04 18.04 9.94
N ASN A 377 -31.45 19.11 10.63
CA ASN A 377 -32.74 19.28 11.31
C ASN A 377 -33.04 20.77 11.54
N ALA A 378 -34.27 21.09 11.96
CA ALA A 378 -34.74 22.47 12.16
C ALA A 378 -33.95 23.25 13.21
N ASP A 379 -33.56 22.62 14.32
CA ASP A 379 -32.79 23.29 15.38
C ASP A 379 -31.39 23.69 14.93
N LYS A 380 -30.76 22.90 14.04
CA LYS A 380 -29.50 23.27 13.40
C LYS A 380 -29.66 24.41 12.39
N VAL A 381 -30.79 24.49 11.67
CA VAL A 381 -31.11 25.64 10.82
C VAL A 381 -31.26 26.90 11.68
N ARG A 382 -32.05 26.81 12.76
CA ARG A 382 -32.22 27.89 13.73
C ARG A 382 -30.89 28.34 14.32
N PHE A 383 -30.04 27.44 14.80
CA PHE A 383 -28.72 27.81 15.32
C PHE A 383 -27.87 28.60 14.31
N LEU A 384 -27.88 28.19 13.03
CA LEU A 384 -27.14 28.87 11.97
C LEU A 384 -27.72 30.27 11.66
N THR A 385 -29.02 30.47 11.79
CA THR A 385 -29.66 31.79 11.64
C THR A 385 -29.50 32.64 12.90
N ASP A 386 -30.00 32.16 14.04
CA ASP A 386 -30.13 32.87 15.32
C ASP A 386 -28.78 33.23 15.96
N HIS A 387 -27.77 32.35 15.85
CA HIS A 387 -26.46 32.55 16.47
C HIS A 387 -25.33 32.78 15.46
N MET A 388 -25.31 32.05 14.34
CA MET A 388 -24.26 32.24 13.32
C MET A 388 -24.58 33.33 12.29
N GLY A 389 -25.80 33.88 12.27
CA GLY A 389 -26.18 34.98 11.37
C GLY A 389 -26.21 34.62 9.88
N ILE A 390 -26.47 33.36 9.54
CA ILE A 390 -26.61 32.90 8.15
C ILE A 390 -28.10 32.96 7.76
N PRO A 391 -28.48 33.72 6.71
CA PRO A 391 -29.87 33.80 6.26
C PRO A 391 -30.46 32.43 5.94
N ALA A 392 -31.72 32.19 6.32
CA ALA A 392 -32.40 30.92 6.05
C ALA A 392 -32.43 30.54 4.55
N SER A 393 -32.43 31.53 3.65
CA SER A 393 -32.33 31.34 2.19
C SER A 393 -30.95 30.87 1.68
N GLN A 394 -29.96 30.77 2.57
CA GLN A 394 -28.61 30.27 2.31
C GLN A 394 -28.32 28.93 3.04
N ILE A 395 -29.32 28.36 3.72
CA ILE A 395 -29.22 27.09 4.45
C ILE A 395 -30.05 26.01 3.74
N PHE A 396 -29.40 24.90 3.39
CA PHE A 396 -30.01 23.78 2.68
C PHE A 396 -30.15 22.53 3.56
N SER A 397 -31.02 21.60 3.17
CA SER A 397 -31.09 20.27 3.79
C SER A 397 -29.79 19.50 3.50
N SER A 398 -29.15 18.99 4.55
CA SER A 398 -28.00 18.08 4.40
C SER A 398 -28.38 16.68 3.92
N ARG A 399 -29.68 16.41 3.66
CA ARG A 399 -30.21 15.15 3.12
C ARG A 399 -30.62 15.24 1.64
N ASP A 400 -30.91 16.45 1.14
CA ASP A 400 -31.55 16.69 -0.17
C ASP A 400 -30.73 17.62 -1.09
N ILE A 401 -29.41 17.68 -0.87
CA ILE A 401 -28.50 18.73 -1.39
C ILE A 401 -28.54 18.89 -2.93
N VAL A 402 -28.76 17.81 -3.66
CA VAL A 402 -28.77 17.76 -5.15
C VAL A 402 -29.97 18.54 -5.73
N LEU A 403 -31.13 18.46 -5.07
CA LEU A 403 -32.39 19.04 -5.57
C LEU A 403 -32.53 20.53 -5.30
N GLN A 404 -31.80 21.06 -4.30
CA GLN A 404 -32.00 22.42 -3.81
C GLN A 404 -31.10 23.45 -4.51
N LEU A 405 -29.84 23.09 -4.80
CA LEU A 405 -28.89 24.00 -5.48
C LEU A 405 -29.32 24.36 -6.91
N HIS A 406 -30.01 23.45 -7.60
CA HIS A 406 -30.57 23.66 -8.95
C HIS A 406 -31.73 24.69 -9.01
N ARG A 407 -32.27 25.13 -7.86
CA ARG A 407 -33.49 25.97 -7.80
C ARG A 407 -33.26 27.41 -7.36
N SER A 408 -32.01 27.85 -7.17
CA SER A 408 -31.69 29.22 -6.78
C SER A 408 -31.51 30.13 -8.01
N PRO A 409 -32.39 31.12 -8.26
CA PRO A 409 -32.37 31.88 -9.51
C PRO A 409 -31.24 32.94 -9.52
N GLY A 410 -30.40 32.91 -10.56
CA GLY A 410 -29.42 33.95 -10.83
C GLY A 410 -28.85 33.83 -12.25
N PRO A 411 -28.67 34.95 -13.00
CA PRO A 411 -28.29 34.89 -14.41
C PRO A 411 -26.78 34.72 -14.62
N ASN A 412 -26.41 33.78 -15.50
CA ASN A 412 -25.15 33.66 -16.25
C ASN A 412 -23.88 34.26 -15.60
N ARG A 413 -23.45 33.68 -14.48
CA ARG A 413 -22.04 33.70 -14.05
C ARG A 413 -21.64 32.31 -13.55
N PRO A 414 -20.47 31.77 -13.94
CA PRO A 414 -19.96 30.54 -13.34
C PRO A 414 -19.69 30.81 -11.85
N TYR A 415 -20.42 30.12 -10.98
CA TYR A 415 -20.25 30.27 -9.54
C TYR A 415 -19.04 29.45 -9.08
N SER A 416 -18.00 30.12 -8.59
CA SER A 416 -16.86 29.51 -7.91
C SER A 416 -17.26 28.95 -6.54
N TYR A 417 -18.11 27.91 -6.52
CA TYR A 417 -18.51 27.21 -5.30
C TYR A 417 -17.37 26.34 -4.79
N CYS A 418 -16.74 26.76 -3.70
CA CYS A 418 -15.96 25.84 -2.88
C CYS A 418 -16.93 24.96 -2.07
N VAL A 419 -17.12 23.71 -2.48
CA VAL A 419 -17.83 22.70 -1.66
C VAL A 419 -16.86 22.20 -0.60
N PHE A 420 -17.19 22.40 0.68
CA PHE A 420 -16.36 21.97 1.81
C PHE A 420 -17.05 20.83 2.58
N PRO A 421 -16.70 19.55 2.30
CA PRO A 421 -17.34 18.40 2.91
C PRO A 421 -16.76 18.12 4.30
N ALA A 422 -17.44 18.55 5.36
CA ALA A 422 -17.02 18.33 6.75
C ALA A 422 -17.11 16.86 7.23
N GLN A 423 -17.29 15.89 6.31
CA GLN A 423 -17.39 14.45 6.59
C GLN A 423 -16.69 13.56 5.54
N SER A 424 -16.55 13.98 4.28
CA SER A 424 -16.08 13.12 3.17
C SER A 424 -14.56 12.87 3.09
N LEU A 425 -13.79 13.22 4.12
CA LEU A 425 -12.37 12.86 4.21
C LEU A 425 -12.14 11.38 4.60
N CYS A 426 -13.21 10.66 4.98
CA CYS A 426 -13.14 9.32 5.58
C CYS A 426 -14.33 8.41 5.20
N VAL A 427 -14.82 8.47 3.95
CA VAL A 427 -15.78 7.49 3.42
C VAL A 427 -15.13 6.80 2.22
N GLN A 428 -15.03 5.47 2.26
CA GLN A 428 -14.26 4.68 1.30
C GLN A 428 -15.12 4.08 0.17
N ASP A 429 -16.45 4.15 0.29
CA ASP A 429 -17.41 3.71 -0.73
C ASP A 429 -17.84 4.85 -1.68
N PRO A 430 -17.87 4.61 -3.00
CA PRO A 430 -18.33 5.58 -3.98
C PRO A 430 -19.86 5.65 -4.01
N VAL A 431 -20.45 6.49 -3.16
CA VAL A 431 -21.83 6.96 -3.37
C VAL A 431 -21.89 7.61 -4.75
N ARG A 432 -22.66 7.02 -5.68
CA ARG A 432 -22.85 7.54 -7.05
C ARG A 432 -23.46 8.93 -7.03
N ILE A 433 -22.62 9.97 -7.00
CA ILE A 433 -23.00 11.35 -7.30
C ILE A 433 -23.36 11.37 -8.79
N GLY A 434 -24.63 11.64 -9.09
CA GLY A 434 -25.16 11.59 -10.46
C GLY A 434 -24.38 12.51 -11.42
N SER A 435 -24.15 12.04 -12.64
CA SER A 435 -23.42 12.74 -13.69
C SER A 435 -24.13 14.01 -14.13
N GLY A 436 -23.75 15.14 -13.52
CA GLY A 436 -24.33 16.46 -13.77
C GLY A 436 -23.30 17.59 -13.64
N SER A 437 -22.55 17.81 -14.72
CA SER A 437 -21.73 19.00 -15.05
C SER A 437 -21.42 20.03 -13.94
N TYR A 438 -20.29 19.86 -13.24
CA TYR A 438 -19.66 20.91 -12.42
C TYR A 438 -18.31 21.31 -13.01
N ALA A 439 -18.22 22.53 -13.55
CA ALA A 439 -16.97 23.06 -14.13
C ALA A 439 -16.20 23.89 -13.09
N VAL A 440 -14.96 23.48 -12.78
CA VAL A 440 -14.02 24.25 -11.96
C VAL A 440 -13.00 24.94 -12.88
N GLY A 441 -13.29 26.18 -13.26
CA GLY A 441 -12.34 27.02 -13.99
C GLY A 441 -11.35 27.69 -13.06
N ALA A 442 -10.06 27.38 -13.20
CA ALA A 442 -8.96 28.16 -12.65
C ALA A 442 -8.27 28.91 -13.80
N GLU A 443 -8.10 30.23 -13.70
CA GLU A 443 -7.23 30.96 -14.64
C GLU A 443 -5.77 30.58 -14.37
N GLU A 444 -5.18 29.83 -15.29
CA GLU A 444 -3.73 29.66 -15.39
C GLU A 444 -3.19 30.74 -16.33
N ARG A 445 -2.57 31.78 -15.78
CA ARG A 445 -1.92 32.86 -16.54
C ARG A 445 -0.42 32.61 -16.56
N ASP A 446 0.06 31.93 -17.59
CA ASP A 446 1.48 31.86 -17.89
C ASP A 446 1.85 32.80 -19.04
N ILE A 447 3.12 33.22 -19.08
CA ILE A 447 3.58 34.30 -19.98
C ILE A 447 4.12 33.69 -21.28
N ALA A 448 3.35 33.83 -22.36
CA ALA A 448 3.78 33.55 -23.73
C ALA A 448 3.33 34.68 -24.68
N GLN A 449 4.00 34.81 -25.83
CA GLN A 449 3.84 35.94 -26.76
C GLN A 449 2.76 35.70 -27.83
N ARG A 450 2.37 36.79 -28.51
CA ARG A 450 1.57 36.79 -29.75
C ARG A 450 2.43 36.37 -30.96
N ASP A 451 1.96 36.27 -32.21
CA ASP A 451 0.63 36.37 -32.88
C ASP A 451 0.50 35.10 -33.78
N ASP A 452 -0.51 34.76 -34.60
CA ASP A 452 -1.80 35.32 -35.07
C ASP A 452 -2.67 34.16 -35.67
N GLY A 453 -3.89 34.43 -36.16
CA GLY A 453 -4.41 33.77 -37.38
C GLY A 453 -5.59 32.76 -37.31
N ASP A 454 -6.75 33.21 -37.86
CA ASP A 454 -7.83 32.47 -38.56
C ASP A 454 -8.73 31.42 -37.83
N PRO A 455 -10.09 31.46 -37.96
CA PRO A 455 -11.00 30.52 -37.28
C PRO A 455 -11.82 29.60 -38.24
N ALA A 456 -11.37 28.35 -38.42
CA ALA A 456 -12.16 27.31 -39.10
C ALA A 456 -11.87 25.88 -38.58
N ALA A 457 -12.82 24.96 -38.80
CA ALA A 457 -12.73 23.51 -38.54
C ALA A 457 -12.43 23.06 -37.10
N ILE A 458 -13.47 22.99 -36.26
CA ILE A 458 -13.47 22.09 -35.09
C ILE A 458 -13.95 20.71 -35.55
N ASP A 459 -13.05 19.73 -35.59
CA ASP A 459 -13.38 18.33 -35.83
C ASP A 459 -13.73 17.59 -34.52
N HIS A 460 -14.71 16.68 -34.58
CA HIS A 460 -15.27 15.97 -33.43
C HIS A 460 -14.52 14.65 -33.13
N SER A 461 -13.20 14.72 -32.91
CA SER A 461 -12.36 13.51 -32.77
C SER A 461 -11.40 13.44 -31.57
N ASN A 462 -11.13 14.55 -30.84
CA ASN A 462 -9.99 14.63 -29.90
C ASN A 462 -10.32 15.00 -28.43
N TYR A 463 -11.50 14.62 -27.92
CA TYR A 463 -11.97 15.03 -26.57
C TYR A 463 -11.75 14.01 -25.42
N LEU A 464 -10.74 13.12 -25.52
CA LEU A 464 -10.45 12.11 -24.47
C LEU A 464 -9.07 12.25 -23.78
N ASN A 465 -8.13 13.04 -24.30
CA ASN A 465 -6.81 13.20 -23.72
C ASN A 465 -6.64 14.58 -23.05
N GLY A 466 -6.86 14.66 -21.72
CA GLY A 466 -6.54 15.87 -20.95
C GLY A 466 -7.03 15.93 -19.50
N TRP A 467 -8.04 15.16 -19.11
CA TRP A 467 -8.77 15.35 -17.84
C TRP A 467 -8.47 14.32 -16.72
N SER A 468 -7.24 13.78 -16.68
CA SER A 468 -6.84 12.73 -15.72
C SER A 468 -6.07 13.23 -14.48
N LYS A 469 -6.04 14.54 -14.20
CA LYS A 469 -5.24 15.13 -13.10
C LYS A 469 -5.99 16.21 -12.31
N CYS A 470 -6.65 15.84 -11.21
CA CYS A 470 -6.77 16.70 -10.00
C CYS A 470 -7.32 15.96 -8.76
N ASN A 471 -6.46 15.09 -8.21
CA ASN A 471 -6.40 14.61 -6.82
C ASN A 471 -7.43 15.16 -5.79
N VAL A 472 -8.35 14.30 -5.33
CA VAL A 472 -9.02 14.44 -4.01
C VAL A 472 -8.47 13.44 -2.97
N ALA A 473 -7.82 12.35 -3.41
CA ALA A 473 -7.39 11.24 -2.55
C ALA A 473 -5.99 11.37 -1.89
N VAL A 474 -5.25 12.46 -2.13
CA VAL A 474 -3.78 12.50 -1.84
C VAL A 474 -3.41 12.93 -0.42
N LEU A 475 -4.35 13.41 0.40
CA LEU A 475 -4.05 14.01 1.71
C LEU A 475 -3.79 13.01 2.85
N SER A 476 -4.34 11.78 2.80
CA SER A 476 -4.09 10.76 3.83
C SER A 476 -2.79 9.98 3.61
N THR A 477 -2.44 9.66 2.36
CA THR A 477 -1.32 8.76 2.03
C THR A 477 0.04 9.36 2.38
N ARG A 478 0.26 10.65 2.07
CA ARG A 478 1.59 11.28 2.13
C ARG A 478 2.13 11.56 3.54
N LEU A 479 1.28 11.70 4.56
CA LEU A 479 1.71 12.02 5.94
C LEU A 479 1.99 10.79 6.82
N THR A 480 1.62 9.61 6.34
CA THR A 480 1.83 8.34 7.06
C THR A 480 3.04 7.58 6.53
N GLN A 481 3.31 7.65 5.22
CA GLN A 481 4.41 6.91 4.59
C GLN A 481 5.81 7.36 5.04
N ILE A 482 6.05 8.66 5.25
CA ILE A 482 7.42 9.20 5.41
C ILE A 482 8.15 8.64 6.64
N SER A 483 7.53 8.62 7.84
CA SER A 483 8.23 8.21 9.06
C SER A 483 8.32 6.70 9.30
N ALA A 484 7.45 5.90 8.67
CA ALA A 484 7.50 4.44 8.77
C ALA A 484 8.49 3.83 7.76
N LEU A 485 8.70 4.51 6.62
CA LEU A 485 9.69 4.10 5.64
C LEU A 485 11.12 4.34 6.14
N GLU A 486 11.47 5.50 6.69
CA GLU A 486 12.90 5.83 6.97
C GLU A 486 13.65 4.89 7.93
N SER A 487 12.97 4.21 8.86
CA SER A 487 13.59 3.23 9.78
C SER A 487 13.69 1.85 9.13
N SER A 488 12.59 1.36 8.54
CA SER A 488 12.58 0.10 7.79
C SER A 488 13.54 0.14 6.59
N MET A 489 13.57 1.26 5.85
CA MET A 489 14.50 1.53 4.74
C MET A 489 15.97 1.56 5.16
N ARG A 490 16.35 1.64 6.44
CA ARG A 490 17.77 1.52 6.84
C ARG A 490 18.21 0.06 6.93
N VAL A 491 17.38 -0.79 7.55
CA VAL A 491 17.62 -2.24 7.59
C VAL A 491 17.46 -2.84 6.19
N GLN A 492 16.40 -2.45 5.47
CA GLN A 492 16.19 -2.82 4.07
C GLN A 492 17.27 -2.23 3.15
N LYS A 493 17.88 -1.06 3.44
CA LYS A 493 19.04 -0.59 2.66
C LYS A 493 20.27 -1.44 2.87
N GLN A 494 20.59 -1.83 4.11
CA GLN A 494 21.73 -2.71 4.34
C GLN A 494 21.51 -4.05 3.64
N TRP A 495 20.35 -4.68 3.87
CA TRP A 495 20.01 -5.95 3.25
C TRP A 495 19.93 -5.85 1.71
N ASN A 496 19.39 -4.75 1.16
CA ASN A 496 19.43 -4.50 -0.28
C ASN A 496 20.84 -4.20 -0.80
N GLN A 497 21.75 -3.60 -0.02
CA GLN A 497 23.14 -3.41 -0.45
C GLN A 497 23.89 -4.73 -0.44
N ASP A 498 23.72 -5.57 0.59
CA ASP A 498 24.32 -6.89 0.67
C ASP A 498 23.79 -7.79 -0.47
N PHE A 499 22.49 -7.67 -0.78
CA PHE A 499 21.84 -8.33 -1.93
C PHE A 499 22.28 -7.73 -3.27
N GLU A 500 22.35 -6.41 -3.43
CA GLU A 500 22.81 -5.74 -4.66
C GLU A 500 24.27 -6.07 -4.93
N GLU A 501 25.18 -6.09 -3.94
CA GLU A 501 26.56 -6.52 -4.14
C GLU A 501 26.66 -8.00 -4.54
N THR A 502 25.83 -8.87 -3.96
CA THR A 502 25.75 -10.29 -4.34
C THR A 502 25.22 -10.46 -5.78
N VAL A 503 24.15 -9.73 -6.13
CA VAL A 503 23.56 -9.73 -7.48
C VAL A 503 24.52 -9.11 -8.50
N ASP A 504 25.26 -8.05 -8.16
CA ASP A 504 26.21 -7.41 -9.07
C ASP A 504 27.48 -8.25 -9.24
N GLN A 505 27.94 -8.98 -8.22
CA GLN A 505 28.97 -10.02 -8.38
C GLN A 505 28.49 -11.12 -9.32
N ASN A 506 27.29 -11.64 -9.13
CA ASN A 506 26.70 -12.65 -10.02
C ASN A 506 26.49 -12.12 -11.44
N HIS A 507 25.97 -10.91 -11.63
CA HIS A 507 25.75 -10.28 -12.94
C HIS A 507 27.07 -10.00 -13.67
N ARG A 508 28.12 -9.51 -12.97
CA ARG A 508 29.46 -9.33 -13.54
C ARG A 508 30.12 -10.68 -13.89
N SER A 509 29.84 -11.74 -13.14
CA SER A 509 30.29 -13.11 -13.41
C SER A 509 29.58 -13.74 -14.62
N LEU A 510 28.27 -13.49 -14.76
CA LEU A 510 27.41 -14.00 -15.84
C LEU A 510 27.65 -13.31 -17.19
N PHE A 511 27.80 -11.98 -17.19
CA PHE A 511 27.78 -11.17 -18.43
C PHE A 511 29.10 -10.47 -18.77
N GLY A 512 30.09 -10.53 -17.87
CA GLY A 512 31.44 -9.99 -18.07
C GLY A 512 31.53 -8.46 -17.97
N SER A 513 32.76 -7.95 -17.76
CA SER A 513 33.04 -6.53 -17.50
C SER A 513 33.06 -5.63 -18.75
N GLY A 514 32.53 -6.08 -19.89
CA GLY A 514 32.82 -5.52 -21.22
C GLY A 514 31.67 -4.83 -21.97
N THR A 515 30.45 -4.77 -21.44
CA THR A 515 29.21 -4.47 -22.20
C THR A 515 28.46 -3.22 -21.74
N THR A 516 29.17 -2.14 -21.42
CA THR A 516 28.58 -0.81 -21.11
C THR A 516 28.00 -0.09 -22.34
N LYS A 517 26.96 -0.66 -22.95
CA LYS A 517 26.10 0.02 -23.94
C LYS A 517 24.61 -0.31 -23.73
N GLY A 518 23.90 0.64 -23.11
CA GLY A 518 22.52 0.90 -23.51
C GLY A 518 21.37 0.47 -22.58
N TYR A 519 21.57 0.34 -21.27
CA TYR A 519 20.45 0.39 -20.32
C TYR A 519 20.67 1.41 -19.21
N ASN A 520 19.71 2.31 -19.02
CA ASN A 520 19.72 3.33 -17.97
C ASN A 520 18.62 2.98 -16.96
N ALA A 521 19.00 2.69 -15.72
CA ALA A 521 18.10 2.20 -14.67
C ALA A 521 16.84 3.08 -14.46
N LYS A 522 16.92 4.38 -14.76
CA LYS A 522 15.77 5.30 -14.69
C LYS A 522 14.63 4.94 -15.65
N GLN A 523 14.91 4.32 -16.82
CA GLN A 523 13.87 3.94 -17.79
C GLN A 523 13.13 2.66 -17.37
N GLY A 524 13.83 1.67 -16.80
CA GLY A 524 13.20 0.45 -16.27
C GLY A 524 12.20 0.76 -15.14
N HIS A 525 12.57 1.67 -14.23
CA HIS A 525 11.71 2.10 -13.13
C HIS A 525 10.43 2.83 -13.60
N GLN A 526 10.51 3.53 -14.74
CA GLN A 526 9.36 4.18 -15.38
C GLN A 526 8.39 3.15 -16.03
N LEU A 527 8.92 2.09 -16.63
CA LEU A 527 8.11 1.02 -17.23
C LEU A 527 7.34 0.20 -16.18
N LEU A 528 7.99 -0.14 -15.05
CA LEU A 528 7.37 -0.83 -13.92
C LEU A 528 6.22 -0.03 -13.31
N THR A 529 6.43 1.26 -13.01
CA THR A 529 5.37 2.13 -12.45
C THR A 529 4.20 2.36 -13.42
N THR A 530 4.45 2.33 -14.74
CA THR A 530 3.40 2.47 -15.76
C THR A 530 2.56 1.19 -15.93
N ARG A 531 3.13 -0.01 -15.73
CA ARG A 531 2.36 -1.26 -15.79
C ARG A 531 1.56 -1.56 -14.51
N ILE A 532 2.11 -1.27 -13.33
CA ILE A 532 1.40 -1.45 -12.04
C ILE A 532 0.16 -0.54 -11.98
N SER A 533 0.20 0.64 -12.59
CA SER A 533 -0.96 1.55 -12.68
C SER A 533 -1.99 1.18 -13.75
N ALA A 534 -1.67 0.27 -14.68
CA ALA A 534 -2.62 -0.26 -15.66
C ALA A 534 -3.40 -1.47 -15.11
N GLY A 535 -2.71 -2.43 -14.48
CA GLY A 535 -3.34 -3.65 -13.95
C GLY A 535 -4.36 -3.44 -12.82
N ALA A 536 -4.35 -2.27 -12.17
CA ALA A 536 -5.35 -1.89 -11.17
C ALA A 536 -6.71 -1.47 -11.75
N GLY A 537 -6.85 -1.40 -13.09
CA GLY A 537 -8.06 -0.92 -13.76
C GLY A 537 -9.17 -1.95 -13.97
N GLU A 538 -8.88 -3.25 -13.92
CA GLU A 538 -9.81 -4.31 -14.37
C GLU A 538 -10.48 -5.10 -13.23
N MET A 539 -10.20 -4.78 -11.95
CA MET A 539 -10.86 -5.40 -10.78
C MET A 539 -12.00 -4.55 -10.19
N VAL A 540 -12.79 -3.88 -11.05
CA VAL A 540 -14.02 -3.16 -10.64
C VAL A 540 -15.15 -3.36 -11.65
N ASP A 541 -15.47 -4.62 -11.99
CA ASP A 541 -16.80 -5.04 -12.48
C ASP A 541 -16.93 -6.58 -12.46
N GLN A 542 -17.12 -7.15 -11.26
CA GLN A 542 -17.67 -8.51 -11.04
C GLN A 542 -18.25 -8.65 -9.62
#